data_AF-A0A6V7L8E7-F1
#
_entry.id   AF-A0A6V7L8E7-F1
#
_cell.length_a   1.000
_cell.length_b   1.000
_cell.length_c   1.000
_cell.angle_alpha   90.00
_cell.angle_beta   90.00
_cell.angle_gamma   90.00
#
_symmetry.space_group_name_H-M   'P 1'
#
loop_
_entity.id
_entity.type
_entity.pdbx_description
1 polymer ?
#
loop_
_entity_poly.entity_id
_entity_poly.type
_entity_poly.pdbx_seq_one_letter_code
_entity_poly.pdbx_strand_id
1 'polypeptide(L)'
;SREIECYLVSPQEAQELCPLIQIDDIIGGIWIPGDGVADPYQTCLTLINQAQKMGVRVYENCKLTRVNTKDGRVSSVETTKGEKLRCEHFVNCAGFWARSVGKLSEPHVK
;
A
#
# COMPACT_ATOMS: atom_id res chain seq x y z
N SER A 1 2.89 7.70 22.77
CA SER A 1 2.85 6.44 22.02
C SER A 1 1.42 6.20 21.59
N ARG A 2 1.16 5.54 20.46
CA ARG A 2 -0.20 5.11 20.13
C ARG A 2 -0.62 4.09 21.20
N GLU A 3 -1.84 4.17 21.71
CA GLU A 3 -2.40 3.25 22.72
C GLU A 3 -2.68 1.89 22.08
N ILE A 4 -1.62 1.15 21.74
CA ILE A 4 -1.70 -0.22 21.24
C ILE A 4 -1.67 -1.14 22.46
N GLU A 5 -2.76 -1.87 22.67
CA GLU A 5 -2.85 -2.92 23.67
C GLU A 5 -1.81 -4.00 23.40
N CYS A 6 -0.93 -4.24 24.37
CA CYS A 6 0.24 -5.09 24.19
C CYS A 6 0.67 -5.68 25.54
N TYR A 7 0.94 -6.99 25.54
CA TYR A 7 1.29 -7.74 26.74
C TYR A 7 2.59 -8.50 26.52
N LEU A 8 3.47 -8.46 27.53
CA LEU A 8 4.54 -9.45 27.65
C LEU A 8 3.91 -10.72 28.20
N VAL A 9 4.19 -11.85 27.55
CA VAL A 9 3.68 -13.17 27.93
C VAL A 9 4.84 -14.09 28.24
N SER A 10 4.69 -14.90 29.28
CA SER A 10 5.55 -16.04 29.60
C SER A 10 5.48 -17.10 28.50
N PRO A 11 6.44 -18.05 28.46
CA PRO A 11 6.37 -19.17 27.53
C PRO A 11 5.06 -19.97 27.65
N GLN A 12 4.56 -20.18 28.88
CA GLN A 12 3.30 -20.90 29.12
C GLN A 12 2.09 -20.14 28.57
N GLU A 13 1.98 -18.84 28.84
CA GLU A 13 0.91 -18.00 28.28
C GLU A 13 0.97 -17.95 26.75
N ALA A 14 2.16 -17.96 26.15
CA ALA A 14 2.32 -18.03 24.69
C ALA A 14 1.81 -19.37 24.12
N GLN A 15 2.04 -20.49 24.80
CA GLN A 15 1.51 -21.80 24.39
C GLN A 15 0.00 -21.92 24.60
N GLU A 16 -0.55 -21.28 25.63
CA GLU A 16 -2.01 -21.18 25.81
C GLU A 16 -2.66 -20.39 24.66
N LEU A 17 -2.04 -19.30 24.23
CA LEU A 17 -2.50 -18.50 23.08
C LEU A 17 -2.34 -19.25 21.74
N CYS A 18 -1.25 -19.99 21.57
CA CYS A 18 -1.00 -20.78 20.36
C CYS A 18 -0.39 -22.15 20.72
N PRO A 19 -1.22 -23.21 20.83
CA PRO A 19 -0.78 -24.54 21.27
C PRO A 19 0.27 -25.22 20.38
N LEU A 20 0.52 -24.70 19.18
CA LEU A 20 1.49 -25.22 18.23
C LEU A 20 2.92 -24.72 18.50
N ILE A 21 3.08 -23.69 19.34
CA ILE A 21 4.39 -23.14 19.69
C ILE A 21 5.13 -24.11 20.64
N GLN A 22 6.36 -24.47 20.26
CA GLN A 22 7.32 -25.12 21.15
C GLN A 22 7.94 -24.06 22.07
N ILE A 23 8.04 -24.36 23.36
CA ILE A 23 8.40 -23.36 24.38
C ILE A 23 9.72 -23.64 25.10
N ASP A 24 10.39 -24.75 24.78
CA ASP A 24 11.57 -25.23 25.50
C ASP A 24 12.79 -24.31 25.32
N ASP A 25 12.80 -23.48 24.28
CA ASP A 25 13.91 -22.61 23.88
C ASP A 25 13.57 -21.11 23.85
N ILE A 26 12.40 -20.70 24.38
CA ILE A 26 11.98 -19.29 24.41
C ILE A 26 11.90 -18.73 25.85
N ILE A 27 12.17 -17.43 26.00
CA ILE A 27 12.08 -16.70 27.28
C ILE A 27 10.66 -16.16 27.51
N GLY A 28 9.89 -15.96 26.44
CA GLY A 28 8.55 -15.39 26.45
C GLY A 28 8.20 -14.80 25.08
N GLY A 29 7.12 -14.03 25.02
CA GLY A 29 6.63 -13.40 23.80
C GLY A 29 6.02 -12.02 24.03
N ILE A 30 5.70 -11.35 22.92
CA ILE A 30 4.88 -10.13 22.89
C ILE A 30 3.57 -10.49 22.21
N TRP A 31 2.46 -10.33 22.92
CA TRP A 31 1.13 -10.55 22.40
C TRP A 31 0.41 -9.21 22.17
N ILE A 32 -0.16 -9.04 20.99
CA ILE A 32 -0.93 -7.87 20.58
C ILE A 32 -2.31 -8.39 20.14
N PRO A 33 -3.35 -8.32 20.99
CA PRO A 33 -4.65 -8.90 20.69
C PRO A 33 -5.32 -8.31 19.45
N GLY A 34 -5.08 -7.01 19.20
CA GLY A 34 -5.60 -6.30 18.05
C GLY A 34 -4.81 -6.51 16.75
N ASP A 35 -3.71 -7.26 16.78
CA ASP A 35 -2.98 -7.59 15.55
C ASP A 35 -3.68 -8.73 14.80
N GLY A 36 -3.41 -8.86 13.50
CA GLY A 36 -4.12 -9.84 12.70
C GLY A 36 -3.55 -10.03 11.30
N VAL A 37 -4.22 -10.87 10.54
CA VAL A 37 -3.85 -11.19 9.16
C VAL A 37 -4.95 -10.67 8.24
N ALA A 38 -4.55 -9.95 7.20
CA ALA A 38 -5.43 -9.56 6.11
C ALA A 38 -4.98 -10.25 4.82
N ASP A 39 -5.94 -10.66 3.98
CA ASP A 39 -5.65 -11.01 2.59
C ASP A 39 -5.42 -9.71 1.82
N PRO A 40 -4.18 -9.42 1.37
CA PRO A 40 -3.87 -8.16 0.72
C PRO A 40 -4.56 -8.03 -0.64
N TYR A 41 -4.81 -9.13 -1.34
CA TYR A 41 -5.46 -9.13 -2.64
C TYR A 41 -6.95 -8.80 -2.49
N GLN A 42 -7.65 -9.50 -1.60
CA GLN A 42 -9.06 -9.22 -1.33
C GLN A 42 -9.29 -7.83 -0.76
N THR A 43 -8.38 -7.36 0.10
CA THR A 43 -8.41 -5.98 0.62
C THR A 43 -8.34 -4.97 -0.54
N CYS A 44 -7.38 -5.12 -1.45
CA CYS A 44 -7.24 -4.24 -2.62
C CYS A 44 -8.49 -4.29 -3.52
N LEU A 45 -8.99 -5.49 -3.84
CA LEU A 45 -10.19 -5.64 -4.68
C LEU A 45 -11.41 -4.99 -4.04
N THR A 46 -11.59 -5.14 -2.73
CA THR A 46 -12.69 -4.53 -2.00
C THR A 46 -12.63 -3.01 -2.08
N LEU A 47 -11.44 -2.43 -1.86
CA LEU A 47 -11.23 -0.99 -1.97
C LEU A 47 -11.48 -0.48 -3.40
N ILE A 48 -10.98 -1.18 -4.42
CA ILE A 48 -11.21 -0.83 -5.84
C ILE A 48 -12.72 -0.86 -6.16
N ASN A 49 -13.41 -1.92 -5.77
CA ASN A 49 -14.84 -2.08 -6.02
C ASN A 49 -15.66 -0.95 -5.37
N GLN A 50 -15.33 -0.56 -4.13
CA GLN A 50 -16.03 0.54 -3.45
C GLN A 50 -15.69 1.90 -4.08
N ALA A 51 -14.42 2.14 -4.42
CA ALA A 51 -14.01 3.36 -5.11
C ALA A 51 -14.71 3.53 -6.46
N GLN A 52 -14.85 2.44 -7.24
CA GLN A 52 -15.58 2.45 -8.50
C GLN A 52 -17.07 2.78 -8.32
N LYS A 53 -17.73 2.25 -7.28
CA LYS A 53 -19.10 2.63 -6.92
C LYS A 53 -19.24 4.12 -6.57
N MET A 54 -18.17 4.74 -6.07
CA MET A 54 -18.10 6.18 -5.80
C MET A 54 -17.68 7.00 -7.03
N GLY A 55 -17.52 6.38 -8.21
CA GLY A 55 -17.22 7.05 -9.47
C GLY A 55 -15.74 7.08 -9.87
N VAL A 56 -14.85 6.41 -9.13
CA VAL A 56 -13.43 6.30 -9.51
C VAL A 56 -13.28 5.41 -10.75
N ARG A 57 -12.49 5.86 -11.71
CA ARG A 57 -12.13 5.06 -12.90
C ARG A 57 -10.82 4.35 -12.66
N VAL A 58 -10.79 3.04 -12.93
CA VAL A 58 -9.61 2.19 -12.80
C VAL A 58 -9.22 1.67 -14.17
N TYR A 59 -7.94 1.78 -14.50
CA TYR A 59 -7.38 1.38 -15.79
C TYR A 59 -6.27 0.36 -15.56
N GLU A 60 -6.55 -0.90 -15.85
CA GLU A 60 -5.57 -1.98 -15.81
C GLU A 60 -4.88 -2.16 -17.17
N ASN A 61 -3.75 -2.88 -17.17
CA ASN A 61 -2.92 -3.06 -18.38
C ASN A 61 -2.59 -1.70 -19.06
N CYS A 62 -2.38 -0.67 -18.23
CA CYS A 62 -2.24 0.72 -18.61
C CYS A 62 -1.00 1.29 -17.95
N LYS A 63 0.13 1.22 -18.65
CA LYS A 63 1.41 1.68 -18.10
C LYS A 63 1.54 3.19 -18.33
N LEU A 64 1.89 3.93 -17.27
CA LEU A 64 2.28 5.33 -17.34
C LEU A 64 3.60 5.47 -18.12
N THR A 65 3.64 6.40 -19.08
CA THR A 65 4.81 6.65 -19.93
C THR A 65 5.40 8.05 -19.74
N ARG A 66 4.59 9.03 -19.35
CA ARG A 66 5.04 10.41 -19.10
C ARG A 66 4.11 11.14 -18.12
N VAL A 67 4.69 11.97 -17.26
CA VAL A 67 3.96 12.96 -16.45
C VAL A 67 4.33 14.35 -16.97
N ASN A 68 3.34 15.08 -17.48
CA ASN A 68 3.55 16.38 -18.10
C ASN A 68 3.36 17.52 -17.09
N THR A 69 4.31 18.44 -17.08
CA THR A 69 4.30 19.63 -16.22
C THR A 69 4.14 20.88 -17.08
N LYS A 70 3.36 21.84 -16.59
CA LYS A 70 3.23 23.19 -17.14
C LYS A 70 3.36 24.18 -15.99
N ASP A 71 4.20 25.20 -16.16
CA ASP A 71 4.40 26.26 -15.16
C ASP A 71 4.74 25.71 -13.75
N GLY A 72 5.55 24.65 -13.71
CA GLY A 72 5.96 23.99 -12.46
C GLY A 72 4.91 23.09 -11.80
N ARG A 73 3.76 22.86 -12.44
CA ARG A 73 2.66 22.02 -11.92
C ARG A 73 2.30 20.90 -12.87
N VAL A 74 1.85 19.76 -12.35
CA VAL A 74 1.31 18.68 -13.21
C VAL A 74 0.11 19.19 -13.99
N SER A 75 0.01 18.76 -15.25
CA SER A 75 -1.07 19.12 -16.17
C SER A 75 -1.79 17.91 -16.74
N SER A 76 -1.07 16.80 -16.92
CA SER A 76 -1.59 15.58 -17.53
C SER A 76 -0.62 14.40 -17.43
N VAL A 77 -1.12 13.20 -17.68
CA VAL A 77 -0.34 11.97 -17.79
C VAL A 77 -0.60 11.29 -19.13
N GLU A 78 0.40 10.57 -19.62
CA GLU A 78 0.31 9.76 -20.84
C GLU A 78 0.52 8.28 -20.51
N THR A 79 -0.16 7.42 -21.24
CA THR A 79 -0.17 5.98 -20.97
C THR A 79 -0.03 5.17 -22.25
N THR A 80 0.24 3.88 -22.11
CA THR A 80 0.25 2.92 -23.23
C THR A 80 -1.10 2.73 -23.90
N LYS A 81 -2.19 3.30 -23.37
CA LYS A 81 -3.51 3.31 -24.02
C LYS A 81 -3.67 4.47 -25.01
N GLY A 82 -2.65 5.33 -25.16
CA GLY A 82 -2.58 6.38 -26.19
C GLY A 82 -3.28 7.70 -25.83
N GLU A 83 -4.17 7.70 -24.85
CA GLU A 83 -4.86 8.91 -24.41
C GLU A 83 -4.05 9.72 -23.38
N LYS A 84 -4.09 11.05 -23.53
CA LYS A 84 -3.54 12.00 -22.57
C LYS A 84 -4.62 12.40 -21.57
N LEU A 85 -4.43 12.02 -20.31
CA LEU A 85 -5.38 12.28 -19.23
C LEU A 85 -4.98 13.55 -18.48
N ARG A 86 -5.84 14.57 -18.51
CA ARG A 86 -5.62 15.81 -17.74
C ARG A 86 -5.80 15.56 -16.26
N CYS A 87 -4.92 16.12 -15.43
CA CYS A 87 -5.03 16.06 -13.98
C CYS A 87 -4.39 17.29 -13.34
N GLU A 88 -4.96 17.72 -12.21
CA GLU A 88 -4.43 18.80 -11.38
C GLU A 88 -3.44 18.29 -10.34
N HIS A 89 -3.59 17.01 -9.97
CA HIS A 89 -2.76 16.31 -9.01
C HIS A 89 -2.39 14.92 -9.54
N PHE A 90 -1.15 14.53 -9.27
CA PHE A 90 -0.64 13.19 -9.56
C PHE A 90 0.01 12.65 -8.29
N VAL A 91 -0.46 11.50 -7.83
CA VAL A 91 0.06 10.84 -6.62
C VAL A 91 0.76 9.56 -7.06
N ASN A 92 2.05 9.45 -6.78
CA ASN A 92 2.85 8.28 -7.11
C ASN A 92 2.73 7.22 -6.02
N CYS A 93 1.87 6.22 -6.25
CA CYS A 93 1.69 5.06 -5.39
C CYS A 93 2.31 3.78 -5.98
N ALA A 94 3.34 3.89 -6.82
CA ALA A 94 3.88 2.75 -7.59
C ALA A 94 4.82 1.82 -6.81
N GLY A 95 4.85 1.89 -5.48
CA GLY A 95 5.64 1.01 -4.61
C GLY A 95 7.12 0.96 -5.02
N PHE A 96 7.63 -0.26 -5.28
CA PHE A 96 9.01 -0.48 -5.71
C PHE A 96 9.40 0.30 -6.99
N TRP A 97 8.43 0.57 -7.87
CA TRP A 97 8.64 1.33 -9.11
C TRP A 97 8.49 2.84 -8.93
N ALA A 98 8.26 3.34 -7.72
CA ALA A 98 8.04 4.77 -7.47
C ALA A 98 9.17 5.64 -8.03
N ARG A 99 10.43 5.24 -7.86
CA ARG A 99 11.60 5.95 -8.42
C ARG A 99 11.60 5.96 -9.95
N SER A 100 11.26 4.84 -10.57
CA SER A 100 11.17 4.75 -12.03
C SER A 100 10.04 5.63 -12.57
N VAL A 101 8.91 5.68 -11.87
CA VAL A 101 7.79 6.58 -12.18
C VAL A 101 8.15 8.05 -11.96
N GLY A 102 8.87 8.38 -10.89
CA GLY A 102 9.34 9.75 -10.62
C GLY A 102 10.30 10.29 -11.69
N LYS A 103 11.03 9.39 -12.37
CA LYS A 103 11.84 9.72 -13.55
C LYS A 103 11.03 9.95 -14.84
N LEU A 104 9.70 9.72 -14.82
CA LEU A 104 8.83 10.02 -15.97
C LEU A 104 8.26 11.45 -15.94
N SER A 105 8.55 12.23 -14.90
CA SER A 105 8.14 13.64 -14.76
C SER A 105 9.28 14.61 -15.03
N GLU A 106 8.95 15.84 -15.41
CA GLU A 106 9.90 16.95 -15.47
C GLU A 106 9.49 18.06 -14.47
N PRO A 107 10.35 18.50 -13.54
CA PRO A 107 11.64 17.87 -13.19
C PRO A 107 11.43 16.45 -12.64
N HIS A 108 12.48 15.63 -12.70
CA HIS A 108 12.44 14.28 -12.13
C HIS A 108 12.26 14.36 -10.61
N VAL A 109 11.33 13.56 -10.09
CA VAL A 109 11.17 13.34 -8.66
C VAL A 109 11.97 12.09 -8.28
N LYS A 110 12.80 12.21 -7.24
CA LYS A 110 13.70 11.14 -6.78
C LYS A 110 12.96 9.97 -6.14
#